data_AF-Q2W484-F1
#
_entry.id   AF-Q2W484-F1
#
_cell.length_a   1.000
_cell.length_b   1.000
_cell.length_c   1.000
_cell.angle_alpha   90.00
_cell.angle_beta   90.00
_cell.angle_gamma   90.00
#
_symmetry.space_group_name_H-M   'P 1'
#
loop_
_entity.id
_entity.type
_entity.pdbx_description
1 polymer ?
#
loop_
_entity_poly.entity_id
_entity_poly.type
_entity_poly.pdbx_seq_one_letter_code
_entity_poly.pdbx_strand_id
1 'polypeptide(L)'
;MEELRAENESLRAELEELRAEIEDLHGDADLDACHIAGLTAQIRALIAEGDACPNKDAHPLLVREKYTHARTGEVVTKTRAFPLYREAFDAEAERLGISNPEKVRG
;
A
#
# COMPACT_ATOMS: atom_id res chain seq x y z
N MET A 1 46.95 7.47 23.13
CA MET A 1 46.23 8.77 23.05
C MET A 1 45.96 9.17 21.60
N GLU A 2 46.88 8.98 20.66
CA GLU A 2 46.66 9.27 19.24
C GLU A 2 45.68 8.30 18.57
N GLU A 3 45.79 6.99 18.84
CA GLU A 3 44.84 5.98 18.32
C GLU A 3 43.39 6.27 18.73
N LEU A 4 43.17 6.60 20.01
CA LEU A 4 41.86 7.00 20.52
C LEU A 4 41.31 8.28 19.88
N ARG A 5 42.19 9.21 19.45
CA ARG A 5 41.76 10.42 18.74
C ARG A 5 41.36 10.10 17.31
N ALA A 6 42.14 9.28 16.62
CA ALA A 6 41.83 8.83 15.27
C ALA A 6 40.53 8.02 15.23
N GLU A 7 40.32 7.13 16.20
CA GLU A 7 39.06 6.40 16.36
C GLU A 7 37.88 7.35 16.63
N ASN A 8 38.06 8.37 17.48
CA ASN A 8 37.00 9.35 17.74
C ASN A 8 36.65 10.18 16.49
N GLU A 9 37.64 10.53 15.67
CA GLU A 9 37.44 11.24 14.41
C GLU A 9 36.71 10.36 13.38
N SER A 10 37.09 9.09 13.27
CA SER A 10 36.41 8.11 12.41
C SER A 10 34.94 7.94 12.80
N LEU A 11 34.67 7.75 14.10
CA LEU A 11 33.29 7.60 14.60
C LEU A 11 32.46 8.88 14.40
N ARG A 12 33.08 10.06 14.48
CA ARG A 12 32.38 11.32 14.17
C ARG A 12 32.01 11.43 12.70
N ALA A 13 32.88 10.97 11.80
CA ALA A 13 32.60 10.96 10.36
C ALA A 13 31.46 9.99 10.02
N GLU A 14 31.50 8.77 10.57
CA GLU A 14 30.44 7.77 10.39
C GLU A 14 29.09 8.26 10.95
N LEU A 15 29.10 8.92 12.12
CA LEU A 15 27.89 9.52 12.69
C LEU A 15 27.30 10.62 11.80
N GLU A 16 28.13 11.39 11.12
CA GLU A 16 27.65 12.44 10.21
C GLU A 16 27.07 11.84 8.92
N GLU A 17 27.68 10.78 8.39
CA GLU A 17 27.17 10.03 7.25
C GLU A 17 25.81 9.39 7.55
N LEU A 18 25.68 8.71 8.69
CA LEU A 18 24.41 8.11 9.11
C LEU A 18 23.31 9.16 9.34
N ARG A 19 23.67 10.36 9.80
CA ARG A 19 22.70 11.46 9.94
C ARG A 19 22.19 11.95 8.59
N ALA A 20 23.06 12.08 7.61
CA ALA A 20 22.68 12.44 6.25
C ALA A 20 21.78 11.36 5.63
N GLU A 21 22.12 10.09 5.78
CA GLU A 21 21.28 8.98 5.29
C GLU A 21 19.88 8.98 5.94
N ILE A 22 19.80 9.25 7.25
CA ILE A 22 18.50 9.38 7.94
C ILE A 22 17.69 10.56 7.41
N GLU A 23 18.33 11.69 7.11
CA GLU A 23 17.65 12.85 6.53
C GLU A 23 17.10 12.54 5.13
N ASP A 24 17.89 11.86 4.30
CA ASP A 24 17.46 11.42 2.96
C ASP A 24 16.28 10.43 3.06
N LEU A 25 16.36 9.44 3.96
CA LEU A 25 15.28 8.47 4.19
C LEU A 25 13.99 9.13 4.69
N HIS A 26 14.09 10.17 5.53
CA HIS A 26 12.92 10.96 5.93
C HIS A 26 12.33 11.72 4.73
N GLY A 27 13.18 12.28 3.86
CA GLY A 27 12.73 12.92 2.63
C GLY A 27 11.96 11.97 1.72
N ASP A 28 12.47 10.76 1.51
CA ASP A 28 11.78 9.72 0.72
C ASP A 28 10.45 9.32 1.36
N ALA A 29 10.42 9.16 2.69
CA ALA A 29 9.19 8.84 3.42
C ALA A 29 8.11 9.94 3.30
N ASP A 30 8.51 11.21 3.34
CA ASP A 30 7.60 12.35 3.15
C ASP A 30 7.03 12.40 1.72
N LEU A 31 7.84 12.07 0.72
CA LEU A 31 7.39 11.96 -0.67
C LEU A 31 6.39 10.81 -0.86
N ASP A 32 6.67 9.65 -0.29
CA ASP A 32 5.75 8.51 -0.29
C ASP A 32 4.43 8.84 0.40
N ALA A 33 4.48 9.57 1.52
CA ALA A 33 3.27 10.05 2.20
C ALA A 33 2.43 10.98 1.29
N CYS A 34 3.08 11.88 0.54
CA CYS A 34 2.40 12.72 -0.44
C CYS A 34 1.75 11.90 -1.56
N HIS A 35 2.46 10.90 -2.10
CA HIS A 35 1.91 10.00 -3.12
C HIS A 35 0.69 9.22 -2.60
N ILE A 36 0.77 8.66 -1.40
CA ILE A 36 -0.34 7.95 -0.75
C ILE A 36 -1.55 8.87 -0.56
N ALA A 37 -1.34 10.11 -0.13
CA ALA A 37 -2.41 11.09 0.01
C ALA A 37 -3.09 11.39 -1.35
N GLY A 38 -2.31 11.55 -2.41
CA GLY A 38 -2.81 11.75 -3.78
C GLY A 38 -3.65 10.57 -4.29
N LEU A 39 -3.14 9.34 -4.15
CA LEU A 39 -3.86 8.12 -4.53
C LEU A 39 -5.14 7.94 -3.71
N THR A 40 -5.10 8.25 -2.41
CA THR A 40 -6.28 8.22 -1.54
C THR A 40 -7.36 9.18 -2.02
N ALA A 41 -6.99 10.39 -2.42
CA ALA A 41 -7.93 11.36 -2.97
C ALA A 41 -8.55 10.88 -4.29
N GLN A 42 -7.76 10.29 -5.19
CA GLN A 42 -8.25 9.71 -6.44
C GLN A 42 -9.24 8.56 -6.20
N ILE A 43 -8.93 7.65 -5.29
CA ILE A 43 -9.84 6.55 -4.92
C ILE A 43 -11.16 7.10 -4.38
N ARG A 44 -11.14 8.12 -3.52
CA ARG A 44 -12.36 8.76 -3.00
C ARG A 44 -13.19 9.38 -4.12
N ALA A 45 -12.56 10.03 -5.10
CA ALA A 45 -13.26 10.59 -6.25
C ALA A 45 -13.93 9.48 -7.09
N LEU A 46 -13.22 8.40 -7.40
CA LEU A 46 -13.76 7.25 -8.14
C LEU A 46 -14.93 6.58 -7.41
N ILE A 47 -14.87 6.46 -6.09
CA ILE A 47 -15.99 5.95 -5.28
C ILE A 47 -17.19 6.88 -5.42
N ALA A 48 -16.99 8.21 -5.30
CA ALA A 48 -18.06 9.19 -5.45
C ALA A 48 -18.70 9.15 -6.85
N GLU A 49 -17.90 9.03 -7.91
CA GLU A 49 -18.40 8.84 -9.28
C GLU A 49 -19.18 7.54 -9.43
N GLY A 50 -18.68 6.44 -8.89
CA GLY A 50 -19.38 5.16 -8.87
C GLY A 50 -20.70 5.22 -8.11
N ASP A 51 -20.76 5.98 -7.02
CA ASP A 51 -21.98 6.19 -6.25
C ASP A 51 -23.00 7.06 -6.98
N ALA A 52 -22.53 8.05 -7.72
CA ALA A 52 -23.33 8.93 -8.58
C ALA A 52 -23.77 8.26 -9.90
N CYS A 53 -23.27 7.06 -10.21
CA CYS A 53 -23.64 6.33 -11.43
C CYS A 53 -25.16 6.08 -11.48
N PRO A 54 -25.88 6.62 -12.49
CA PRO A 54 -27.34 6.61 -12.51
C PRO A 54 -27.94 5.21 -12.72
N ASN A 55 -27.18 4.30 -13.34
CA ASN A 55 -27.57 2.91 -13.52
C ASN A 55 -26.41 1.96 -13.20
N LYS A 56 -26.28 1.60 -11.92
CA LYS A 56 -25.22 0.70 -11.42
C LYS A 56 -25.32 -0.71 -12.03
N ASP A 57 -26.53 -1.14 -12.36
CA ASP A 57 -26.79 -2.49 -12.92
C ASP A 57 -26.37 -2.61 -14.40
N ALA A 58 -26.30 -1.50 -15.12
CA ALA A 58 -25.75 -1.47 -16.47
C ALA A 58 -24.22 -1.28 -16.50
N HIS A 59 -23.61 -0.90 -15.37
CA HIS A 59 -22.18 -0.61 -15.33
C HIS A 59 -21.34 -1.89 -15.12
N PRO A 60 -20.40 -2.22 -16.00
CA PRO A 60 -19.73 -3.53 -16.03
C PRO A 60 -19.01 -3.90 -14.73
N LEU A 61 -18.56 -2.90 -13.96
CA LEU A 61 -17.82 -3.10 -12.70
C LEU A 61 -18.63 -2.86 -11.42
N LEU A 62 -19.77 -2.15 -11.48
CA LEU A 62 -20.51 -1.74 -10.29
C LEU A 62 -21.69 -2.66 -9.96
N VAL A 63 -22.07 -3.54 -10.89
CA VAL A 63 -23.07 -4.59 -10.66
C VAL A 63 -22.71 -5.38 -9.41
N ARG A 64 -23.72 -5.65 -8.58
CA ARG A 64 -23.58 -6.37 -7.31
C ARG A 64 -23.79 -7.86 -7.52
N GLU A 65 -22.84 -8.66 -7.04
CA GLU A 65 -22.85 -10.12 -7.13
C GLU A 65 -22.53 -10.75 -5.77
N LYS A 66 -22.95 -12.01 -5.61
CA LYS A 66 -22.66 -12.80 -4.42
C LYS A 66 -21.31 -13.51 -4.59
N TYR A 67 -20.46 -13.37 -3.59
CA TYR A 67 -19.18 -14.04 -3.49
C TYR A 67 -19.13 -14.81 -2.18
N THR A 68 -18.54 -16.01 -2.20
CA THR A 68 -18.31 -16.78 -0.99
C THR A 68 -16.91 -16.47 -0.47
N HIS A 69 -16.83 -16.02 0.78
CA HIS A 69 -15.56 -15.69 1.40
C HIS A 69 -14.74 -16.96 1.65
N ALA A 70 -13.57 -17.06 1.02
CA ALA A 70 -12.75 -18.29 1.02
C ALA A 70 -12.37 -18.80 2.41
N ARG A 71 -12.20 -17.90 3.40
CA ARG A 71 -11.77 -18.26 4.76
C ARG A 71 -12.93 -18.57 5.72
N THR A 72 -14.07 -17.89 5.57
CA THR A 72 -15.19 -17.98 6.53
C THR A 72 -16.39 -18.75 5.98
N GLY A 73 -16.44 -18.98 4.66
CA GLY A 73 -17.60 -19.57 3.99
C GLY A 73 -18.82 -18.64 3.90
N GLU A 74 -18.71 -17.41 4.41
CA GLU A 74 -19.79 -16.44 4.42
C GLU A 74 -20.10 -15.94 3.00
N VAL A 75 -21.37 -15.82 2.65
CA VAL A 75 -21.80 -15.20 1.40
C VAL A 75 -21.88 -13.70 1.58
N VAL A 76 -21.04 -12.97 0.86
CA VAL A 76 -21.00 -11.50 0.86
C VAL A 76 -21.46 -10.96 -0.49
N THR A 77 -22.14 -9.82 -0.49
CA THR A 77 -22.47 -9.11 -1.72
C THR A 77 -21.39 -8.06 -1.99
N LYS A 78 -20.66 -8.21 -3.10
CA LYS A 78 -19.59 -7.29 -3.55
C LYS A 78 -19.86 -6.84 -4.99
N THR A 79 -19.17 -5.80 -5.46
CA THR A 79 -19.28 -5.38 -6.87
C THR A 79 -18.48 -6.33 -7.75
N ARG A 80 -18.76 -6.39 -9.06
CA ARG A 80 -17.97 -7.16 -10.04
C ARG A 80 -16.50 -6.77 -10.10
N ALA A 81 -16.13 -5.59 -9.62
CA ALA A 81 -14.74 -5.18 -9.46
C ALA A 81 -13.99 -5.96 -8.36
N PHE A 82 -14.68 -6.67 -7.47
CA PHE A 82 -14.07 -7.30 -6.30
C PHE A 82 -12.96 -8.32 -6.61
N PRO A 83 -13.08 -9.22 -7.61
CA PRO A 83 -11.99 -10.09 -8.02
C PRO A 83 -10.75 -9.33 -8.50
N LEU A 84 -10.93 -8.24 -9.26
CA LEU A 84 -9.81 -7.43 -9.77
C LEU A 84 -8.99 -6.82 -8.63
N TYR A 85 -9.67 -6.34 -7.57
CA TYR A 85 -9.01 -5.88 -6.36
C TYR A 85 -8.18 -7.00 -5.70
N ARG A 86 -8.72 -8.23 -5.63
CA ARG A 86 -8.02 -9.36 -5.01
C ARG A 86 -6.81 -9.79 -5.83
N GLU A 87 -6.93 -9.83 -7.16
CA GLU A 87 -5.82 -10.15 -8.06
C GLU A 87 -4.69 -9.13 -7.92
N ALA A 88 -5.02 -7.84 -7.87
CA ALA A 88 -4.03 -6.78 -7.65
C ALA A 88 -3.35 -6.91 -6.28
N PHE A 89 -4.11 -7.18 -5.22
CA PHE A 89 -3.57 -7.40 -3.89
C PHE A 89 -2.65 -8.63 -3.85
N ASP A 90 -3.11 -9.76 -4.38
CA ASP A 90 -2.36 -11.02 -4.36
C ASP A 90 -1.05 -10.88 -5.16
N ALA A 91 -1.06 -10.17 -6.30
CA ALA A 91 0.13 -9.91 -7.11
C ALA A 91 1.16 -9.03 -6.39
N GLU A 92 0.73 -7.98 -5.69
CA GLU A 92 1.65 -7.13 -4.93
C GLU A 92 2.19 -7.85 -3.69
N ALA A 93 1.35 -8.61 -3.01
CA ALA A 93 1.77 -9.43 -1.88
C ALA A 93 2.83 -10.46 -2.30
N GLU A 94 2.71 -11.08 -3.47
CA GLU A 94 3.74 -11.96 -4.03
C GLU A 94 5.05 -11.20 -4.30
N ARG A 95 4.99 -10.01 -4.91
CA ARG A 95 6.17 -9.16 -5.12
C ARG A 95 6.89 -8.81 -3.82
N LEU A 96 6.13 -8.65 -2.73
CA LEU A 96 6.64 -8.37 -1.39
C LEU A 96 7.04 -9.64 -0.61
N GLY A 97 6.97 -10.82 -1.21
CA GLY A 97 7.38 -12.09 -0.61
C GLY A 97 6.36 -12.71 0.36
N ILE A 98 5.10 -12.27 0.34
CA ILE A 98 4.02 -12.81 1.16
C ILE A 98 3.46 -14.07 0.48
N SER A 99 3.87 -15.23 0.99
CA SER A 99 3.55 -16.55 0.40
C SER A 99 2.08 -17.00 0.49
N ASN A 100 1.25 -16.33 1.30
CA ASN A 100 -0.17 -16.67 1.49
C ASN A 100 -1.03 -15.40 1.60
N PRO A 101 -1.17 -14.60 0.53
CA PRO A 101 -1.89 -13.33 0.57
C PRO A 101 -3.35 -13.50 1.01
N GLU A 102 -3.93 -14.66 0.74
CA GLU A 102 -5.27 -15.02 1.15
C GLU A 102 -5.51 -15.09 2.67
N LYS A 103 -4.45 -15.27 3.47
CA LYS A 103 -4.53 -15.32 4.93
C LYS A 103 -4.48 -13.92 5.56
N VAL A 104 -4.01 -12.92 4.82
CA VAL A 104 -3.82 -11.55 5.29
C VAL A 104 -4.79 -10.55 4.66
N ARG A 105 -5.46 -10.92 3.55
CA ARG A 105 -6.57 -10.12 3.01
C ARG A 105 -7.80 -10.16 3.94
N GLY A 106 -8.34 -8.97 4.22
CA GLY A 106 -9.57 -8.76 4.99
C GLY A 106 -10.85 -9.10 4.23
#